data_AF-W4VDI4-F1
#
_entry.id   AF-W4VDI4-F1
#
_cell.length_a   1.000
_cell.length_b   1.000
_cell.length_c   1.000
_cell.angle_alpha   90.00
_cell.angle_beta   90.00
_cell.angle_gamma   90.00
#
_symmetry.space_group_name_H-M   'P 1'
#
loop_
_entity.id
_entity.type
_entity.pdbx_description
1 polymer ?
#
loop_
_entity_poly.entity_id
_entity_poly.type
_entity_poly.pdbx_seq_one_letter_code
_entity_poly.pdbx_strand_id
1 'polypeptide(L)' 'MKTYLQNHQEQMLQLLEKLVNIDSGSHDKAGVDHVGTVMKTLYQEIGFDIKEVKQEEFGNHLIIQKNIQMRRNLLF' A
#
# COMPACT_ATOMS: atom_id res chain seq x y z
N MET A 1 6.39 11.04 -19.21
CA MET A 1 5.37 10.23 -18.50
C MET A 1 5.06 8.93 -19.24
N LYS A 2 4.58 8.97 -20.50
CA LYS A 2 4.24 7.76 -21.27
C LYS A 2 5.37 6.72 -21.34
N THR A 3 6.59 7.13 -21.71
CA THR A 3 7.76 6.24 -21.81
C THR A 3 8.16 5.62 -20.48
N TYR A 4 8.07 6.38 -19.37
CA TYR A 4 8.39 5.87 -18.03
C TYR A 4 7.42 4.76 -17.62
N LEU A 5 6.12 4.97 -17.81
CA LEU A 5 5.10 3.97 -17.50
C LEU A 5 5.23 2.73 -18.38
N GLN A 6 5.52 2.90 -19.68
CA GLN A 6 5.75 1.78 -20.59
C GLN A 6 6.97 0.94 -20.16
N ASN A 7 8.06 1.60 -19.79
CA ASN A 7 9.29 0.93 -19.34
C ASN A 7 9.12 0.21 -17.99
N HIS A 8 8.07 0.49 -17.22
CA HIS A 8 7.82 -0.12 -15.91
C HIS A 8 6.53 -0.95 -15.90
N GLN A 9 5.89 -1.15 -17.06
CA GLN A 9 4.61 -1.84 -17.16
C GLN A 9 4.68 -3.26 -16.60
N GLU A 10 5.72 -4.00 -16.93
CA GLU A 10 5.91 -5.37 -16.44
C GLU A 10 6.03 -5.42 -14.91
N GLN A 11 6.80 -4.51 -14.33
CA GLN A 11 6.96 -4.41 -12.87
C GLN A 11 5.64 -4.05 -12.19
N MET A 12 4.84 -3.15 -12.77
CA MET A 12 3.51 -2.82 -12.27
C MET A 12 2.56 -4.02 -12.32
N LEU A 13 2.60 -4.80 -13.41
CA LEU A 13 1.78 -6.01 -13.56
C LEU A 13 2.19 -7.10 -12.56
N GLN A 14 3.49 -7.32 -12.36
CA GLN A 14 3.99 -8.28 -11.36
C GLN A 14 3.59 -7.88 -9.93
N LEU A 15 3.63 -6.59 -9.61
CA LEU A 15 3.16 -6.11 -8.32
C LEU A 15 1.65 -6.34 -8.16
N LEU A 16 0.85 -6.04 -9.19
CA LEU A 16 -0.59 -6.31 -9.17
C LEU A 16 -0.87 -7.81 -9.01
N GLU A 17 -0.18 -8.67 -9.77
CA GLU A 17 -0.28 -10.13 -9.65
C GLU A 17 0.02 -10.61 -8.23
N LYS A 18 1.08 -10.11 -7.60
CA LYS A 18 1.40 -10.41 -6.20
C LYS A 18 0.26 -10.01 -5.26
N LEU A 19 -0.33 -8.82 -5.46
CA LEU A 19 -1.37 -8.31 -4.58
C LEU A 19 -2.70 -9.03 -4.74
N VAL A 20 -3.14 -9.31 -5.98
CA VAL A 20 -4.45 -9.96 -6.23
C VAL A 20 -4.47 -11.44 -5.84
N ASN A 21 -3.31 -12.08 -5.75
CA ASN A 21 -3.18 -13.45 -5.26
C ASN A 21 -3.16 -13.54 -3.72
N ILE A 22 -3.20 -12.41 -3.01
CA ILE A 22 -3.46 -12.40 -1.56
C ILE A 22 -4.98 -12.35 -1.38
N ASP A 23 -5.55 -13.42 -0.82
CA ASP A 23 -6.95 -13.42 -0.42
C ASP A 23 -7.13 -12.38 0.69
N SER A 24 -7.88 -11.32 0.41
CA SER A 24 -8.08 -10.19 1.32
C SER A 24 -9.54 -9.74 1.31
N GLY A 25 -10.47 -10.70 1.32
CA GLY A 25 -11.89 -10.42 1.48
C GLY A 25 -12.17 -9.62 2.75
N SER A 26 -13.16 -8.72 2.76
CA SER A 26 -13.37 -7.76 3.85
C SER A 26 -13.62 -8.38 5.24
N HIS A 27 -14.05 -9.64 5.30
CA HIS A 27 -14.24 -10.38 6.56
C HIS A 27 -13.04 -11.26 6.94
N ASP A 28 -12.04 -11.39 6.06
CA ASP A 28 -10.79 -12.08 6.36
C ASP A 28 -9.78 -11.06 6.90
N LYS A 29 -9.80 -10.90 8.23
CA LYS A 29 -8.84 -10.03 8.92
C LYS A 29 -7.39 -10.43 8.62
N ALA A 30 -7.08 -11.72 8.58
CA ALA A 30 -5.71 -12.19 8.36
C ALA A 30 -5.23 -11.84 6.94
N GLY A 31 -6.11 -12.04 5.96
CA GLY A 31 -5.88 -11.63 4.57
C GLY A 31 -5.65 -10.12 4.41
N VAL A 32 -6.50 -9.31 5.04
CA VAL A 32 -6.37 -7.84 5.02
C VAL A 32 -5.08 -7.37 5.74
N ASP A 33 -4.73 -7.98 6.87
CA ASP A 33 -3.48 -7.69 7.59
C ASP A 33 -2.24 -8.08 6.76
N HIS A 34 -2.34 -9.17 6.00
CA HIS A 34 -1.26 -9.64 5.13
C HIS A 34 -1.02 -8.66 3.97
N VAL A 35 -2.05 -8.28 3.22
CA VAL A 35 -1.90 -7.28 2.15
C VAL A 35 -1.46 -5.93 2.73
N GLY A 36 -1.95 -5.54 3.90
CA GLY A 36 -1.49 -4.35 4.63
C GLY A 36 0.01 -4.40 4.92
N THR A 37 0.53 -5.53 5.38
CA THR A 37 1.97 -5.71 5.64
C THR A 37 2.81 -5.55 4.37
N VAL A 38 2.34 -6.07 3.24
CA VAL A 38 2.98 -5.88 1.93
C VAL A 38 3.00 -4.41 1.54
N MET A 39 1.86 -3.71 1.63
CA MET A 39 1.76 -2.30 1.29
C MET A 39 2.64 -1.43 2.20
N LYS A 40 2.63 -1.69 3.50
CA LYS A 40 3.48 -1.00 4.49
C LYS A 40 4.95 -1.04 4.08
N THR A 41 5.46 -2.24 3.75
CA THR A 41 6.84 -2.42 3.30
C THR A 41 7.14 -1.59 2.04
N LEU A 42 6.29 -1.69 1.01
CA LEU A 42 6.48 -0.98 -0.26
C LEU A 42 6.51 0.54 -0.07
N TYR A 43 5.63 1.08 0.77
CA TYR A 43 5.60 2.52 1.04
C TYR A 43 6.81 2.99 1.86
N GLN A 44 7.29 2.17 2.82
CA GLN A 44 8.50 2.47 3.58
C GLN A 44 9.74 2.51 2.66
N GLU A 45 9.85 1.58 1.70
CA GLU A 45 10.96 1.52 0.74
C GLU A 45 11.08 2.79 -0.11
N ILE A 46 9.96 3.45 -0.42
CA ILE A 46 9.93 4.71 -1.18
C ILE A 46 9.87 5.97 -0.28
N GLY A 47 10.12 5.80 1.01
CA GLY A 47 10.36 6.89 1.98
C GLY A 47 9.10 7.55 2.55
N PHE A 48 8.01 6.80 2.74
CA PHE A 48 6.84 7.27 3.49
C PHE A 48 6.87 6.81 4.95
N ASP A 49 6.29 7.64 5.82
CA ASP A 49 6.02 7.31 7.21
C ASP A 49 4.68 6.58 7.31
N ILE A 50 4.67 5.43 8.00
CA ILE A 50 3.49 4.59 8.12
C ILE A 50 3.12 4.44 9.58
N LYS A 51 1.86 4.73 9.90
CA LYS A 51 1.24 4.40 11.18
C LYS A 51 0.17 3.34 10.97
N GLU A 52 0.33 2.23 11.67
CA GLU A 52 -0.65 1.14 11.69
C GLU A 52 -1.63 1.35 12.84
N VAL A 53 -2.92 1.28 12.55
CA VAL A 53 -4.01 1.37 13.52
C VAL A 53 -4.66 0.01 13.60
N LYS A 54 -4.41 -0.69 14.72
CA LYS A 54 -4.94 -2.03 14.97
C LYS A 54 -6.46 -2.00 15.07
N GLN A 55 -7.09 -3.02 14.50
CA GLN A 55 -8.53 -3.25 14.57
C GLN A 55 -8.79 -4.65 15.14
N GLU A 56 -9.86 -4.80 15.91
CA GLU A 56 -10.22 -6.09 16.53
C GLU A 56 -10.94 -7.01 15.54
N GLU A 57 -11.94 -6.48 14.83
CA GLU A 57 -12.82 -7.24 13.94
C GLU A 57 -12.35 -7.25 12.48
N PHE A 58 -11.80 -6.13 12.00
CA PHE A 58 -11.35 -5.96 10.63
C PHE A 58 -9.83 -5.93 10.53
N GLY A 59 -9.30 -5.93 9.30
CA GLY A 59 -7.88 -5.71 9.08
C GLY A 59 -7.40 -4.35 9.58
N ASN A 60 -6.13 -4.26 9.94
CA ASN A 60 -5.49 -3.06 10.46
C ASN A 60 -5.46 -1.98 9.38
N HIS A 61 -5.72 -0.73 9.79
CA HIS A 61 -5.64 0.39 8.87
C HIS A 61 -4.21 0.92 8.81
N LEU A 62 -3.80 1.39 7.63
CA LEU A 62 -2.53 2.08 7.43
C LEU A 62 -2.79 3.56 7.15
N ILE A 63 -2.19 4.42 7.97
CA ILE A 63 -2.09 5.85 7.72
C ILE A 63 -0.71 6.09 7.14
N ILE A 64 -0.67 6.52 5.88
CA ILE A 64 0.54 6.66 5.07
C ILE A 64 0.77 8.15 4.83
N GLN A 65 1.92 8.67 5.25
CA GLN A 65 2.21 10.10 5.22
C GLN A 65 3.58 10.35 4.59
N LYS A 66 3.68 11.41 3.80
CA LYS A 66 4.97 11.93 3.33
C LYS A 66 5.20 13.28 3.96
N ASN A 67 6.20 13.37 4.83
CA ASN A 67 6.58 14.61 5.47
C ASN A 67 7.33 15.50 4.46
N ILE A 68 6.60 16.39 3.79
CA ILE A 68 7.16 17.37 2.85
C ILE A 68 7.00 18.77 3.44
N GLN A 69 8.11 19.49 3.62
CA GLN A 69 8.17 20.76 4.38
C GLN A 69 7.29 21.91 3.85
N MET A 70 6.78 21.84 2.62
CA MET A 70 5.88 22.85 2.06
C MET A 70 4.97 22.27 0.96
N ARG A 71 3.72 21.87 1.28
CA ARG A 71 2.58 21.83 0.34
C ARG A 71 1.26 21.37 1.01
N ARG A 72 0.14 21.70 0.35
CA ARG A 72 -1.23 21.29 0.69
C ARG A 72 -1.34 19.77 0.87
N ASN A 73 -2.05 19.34 1.90
CA ASN A 73 -2.36 17.92 2.13
C ASN A 73 -3.28 17.41 1.01
N LEU A 74 -2.92 16.27 0.42
CA LEU A 74 -3.76 15.51 -0.51
C LEU A 74 -4.17 14.22 0.19
N LEU A 75 -5.48 13.93 0.19
CA LEU A 75 -6.05 12.69 0.69
C LEU A 75 -6.53 11.86 -0.51
N PHE A 76 -6.06 10.62 -0.61
CA PHE A 76 -6.43 9.65 -1.63
C PHE A 76 -7.04 8.43 -0.96
#